data_AF-A0A0B1SRM3-F1
#
_entry.id   AF-A0A0B1SRM3-F1
#
_cell.length_a   1.000
_cell.length_b   1.000
_cell.length_c   1.000
_cell.angle_alpha   90.00
_cell.angle_beta   90.00
_cell.angle_gamma   90.00
#
_symmetry.space_group_name_H-M   'P 1'
#
loop_
_entity.id
_entity.type
_entity.pdbx_description
1 polymer ?
#
loop_
_entity_poly.entity_id
_entity_poly.type
_entity_poly.pdbx_seq_one_letter_code
_entity_poly.pdbx_strand_id
1 'polypeptide(L)'
;LILETGVLKKLGLSESVGGKNGQIEQILKEGNSSLKFQVLPTLLLSLPLYQQCLSTVKEAIRSSDVCEVQSTLQPLGVPFEDPDLIEISEKIAASESELQCSGTHVFSDRIITKAIERLGDRIDSWAHELMTKLEQERRSTHRQQKTVEAENDWGETKKGGGKKKGKGGGGKGGKSSGASREESAPTFVGTLEEWIASTSVVPEEILEDVVERVGTQIDDKIRERLAEIVAAQQNAAAQSQKKSLAQLQQKAQSLYASMCTFEAASSSFPD
;
A
#
# COMPACT_ATOMS: atom_id res chain seq x y z
N LEU A 1 42.59 -12.98 -10.88
CA LEU A 1 43.43 -12.94 -9.65
C LEU A 1 42.51 -12.72 -8.47
N ILE A 2 42.73 -13.48 -7.40
CA ILE A 2 42.00 -13.36 -6.12
C ILE A 2 43.08 -13.29 -5.03
N LEU A 3 43.00 -12.29 -4.15
CA LEU A 3 43.89 -12.16 -3.00
C LEU A 3 43.06 -11.85 -1.75
N GLU A 4 43.22 -12.63 -0.70
CA GLU A 4 42.57 -12.37 0.59
C GLU A 4 43.22 -11.20 1.32
N THR A 5 42.44 -10.21 1.73
CA THR A 5 42.95 -9.04 2.48
C THR A 5 43.53 -9.44 3.83
N GLY A 6 43.06 -10.53 4.44
CA GLY A 6 43.65 -11.13 5.63
C GLY A 6 45.10 -11.60 5.43
N VAL A 7 45.43 -12.15 4.26
CA VAL A 7 46.81 -12.52 3.90
C VAL A 7 47.66 -11.26 3.73
N LEU A 8 47.12 -10.23 3.10
CA LEU A 8 47.81 -8.95 2.90
C LEU A 8 48.10 -8.24 4.24
N LYS A 9 47.18 -8.33 5.21
CA LYS A 9 47.38 -7.88 6.60
C LYS A 9 48.51 -8.63 7.29
N LYS A 10 48.52 -9.96 7.20
CA LYS A 10 49.59 -10.79 7.80
C LYS A 10 50.97 -10.52 7.20
N LEU A 11 51.02 -10.13 5.92
CA LEU A 11 52.25 -9.75 5.24
C LEU A 11 52.68 -8.30 5.48
N GLY A 12 51.93 -7.53 6.29
CA GLY A 12 52.21 -6.11 6.54
C GLY A 12 52.00 -5.20 5.33
N LEU A 13 51.29 -5.69 4.30
CA LEU A 13 51.05 -4.96 3.04
C LEU A 13 49.73 -4.18 3.06
N SER A 14 48.88 -4.46 4.05
CA SER A 14 47.60 -3.78 4.28
C SER A 14 47.79 -2.73 5.38
N GLU A 15 48.45 -1.63 5.07
CA GLU A 15 48.36 -0.43 5.93
C GLU A 15 47.27 0.51 5.42
N SER A 16 46.50 1.01 6.39
CA SER A 16 45.48 2.07 6.31
C SER A 16 44.05 1.63 5.97
N VAL A 17 43.29 1.40 7.04
CA VAL A 17 41.86 1.74 7.09
C VAL A 17 41.72 3.19 6.59
N GLY A 18 41.25 3.36 5.36
CA GLY A 18 41.00 4.67 4.73
C GLY A 18 42.00 5.11 3.65
N GLY A 19 43.14 4.42 3.50
CA GLY A 19 44.10 4.63 2.42
C GLY A 19 43.92 3.52 1.38
N LYS A 20 43.57 3.88 0.14
CA LYS A 20 43.50 2.96 -1.01
C LYS A 20 44.69 2.00 -0.96
N ASN A 21 44.47 0.72 -1.29
CA ASN A 21 45.44 -0.39 -1.42
C ASN A 21 46.62 -0.11 -2.38
N GLY A 22 47.19 1.08 -2.33
CA GLY A 22 48.06 1.68 -3.33
C GLY A 22 49.40 0.99 -3.38
N GLN A 23 49.96 0.54 -2.25
CA GLN A 23 51.19 -0.25 -2.24
C GLN A 23 51.00 -1.62 -2.89
N ILE A 24 49.92 -2.33 -2.58
CA ILE A 24 49.64 -3.66 -3.17
C ILE A 24 49.34 -3.52 -4.66
N GLU A 25 48.52 -2.53 -5.03
CA GLU A 25 48.28 -2.22 -6.44
C GLU A 25 49.56 -1.84 -7.17
N GLN A 26 50.46 -1.08 -6.54
CA GLN A 26 51.73 -0.66 -7.13
C GLN A 26 52.68 -1.85 -7.32
N ILE A 27 52.80 -2.74 -6.33
CA ILE A 27 53.58 -3.98 -6.43
C ILE A 27 53.00 -4.92 -7.52
N LEU A 28 51.68 -5.07 -7.58
CA LEU A 28 51.03 -5.89 -8.61
C LEU A 28 51.14 -5.27 -10.02
N LYS A 29 51.19 -3.94 -10.10
CA LYS A 29 51.36 -3.18 -11.37
C LYS A 29 52.82 -3.03 -11.79
N GLU A 30 53.80 -3.23 -10.91
CA GLU A 30 55.24 -3.13 -11.19
C GLU A 30 55.71 -4.10 -12.29
N GLY A 31 54.94 -5.15 -12.61
CA GLY A 31 55.15 -6.02 -13.76
C GLY A 31 54.12 -5.92 -14.88
N ASN A 32 53.00 -5.19 -14.68
CA ASN A 32 51.93 -5.08 -15.66
C ASN A 32 50.98 -3.90 -15.33
N SER A 33 51.28 -2.72 -15.88
CA SER A 33 50.55 -1.47 -15.59
C SER A 33 49.08 -1.46 -16.04
N SER A 34 48.65 -2.44 -16.82
CA SER A 34 47.28 -2.59 -17.31
C SER A 34 46.31 -3.25 -16.31
N LEU A 35 46.82 -3.87 -15.24
CA LEU A 35 46.00 -4.60 -14.28
C LEU A 35 45.16 -3.64 -13.41
N LYS A 36 43.84 -3.77 -13.53
CA LYS A 36 42.85 -3.08 -12.68
C LYS A 36 42.26 -4.07 -11.68
N PHE A 37 42.04 -3.61 -10.47
CA PHE A 37 41.49 -4.42 -9.38
C PHE A 37 40.27 -3.73 -8.78
N GLN A 38 39.36 -4.56 -8.27
CA GLN A 38 38.30 -4.15 -7.37
C GLN A 38 38.66 -4.65 -5.99
N VAL A 39 38.51 -3.77 -5.00
CA VAL A 39 38.67 -4.09 -3.59
C VAL A 39 37.28 -4.37 -3.04
N LEU A 40 37.13 -5.51 -2.38
CA LEU A 40 36.01 -5.89 -1.53
C LEU A 40 36.51 -5.95 -0.07
N PRO A 41 35.63 -6.09 0.93
CA PRO A 41 36.03 -6.03 2.34
C PRO A 41 37.07 -7.09 2.70
N THR A 42 36.93 -8.30 2.16
CA THR A 42 37.80 -9.45 2.48
C THR A 42 38.67 -9.89 1.31
N LEU A 43 38.34 -9.46 0.09
CA LEU A 43 39.02 -9.89 -1.14
C LEU A 43 39.50 -8.72 -2.01
N LEU A 44 40.57 -8.96 -2.76
CA LEU A 44 40.99 -8.14 -3.89
C LEU A 44 40.87 -8.97 -5.17
N LEU A 45 40.01 -8.51 -6.08
CA LEU A 45 39.68 -9.19 -7.32
C LEU A 45 40.22 -8.44 -8.52
N SER A 46 40.67 -9.16 -9.54
CA SER A 46 40.90 -8.56 -10.86
C SER A 46 39.58 -8.03 -11.44
N LEU A 47 39.60 -6.83 -12.04
CA LEU A 47 38.42 -6.19 -12.59
C LEU A 47 37.60 -7.08 -13.56
N PRO A 48 38.21 -7.89 -14.45
CA PRO A 48 37.43 -8.80 -15.30
C PRO A 48 36.63 -9.85 -14.52
N LEU A 49 37.21 -10.41 -13.45
CA LEU A 49 36.53 -11.38 -12.58
C LEU A 49 35.40 -10.70 -11.79
N TYR A 50 35.62 -9.49 -11.29
CA TYR A 50 34.58 -8.72 -10.63
C TYR A 50 33.41 -8.42 -11.58
N GLN A 51 33.70 -7.99 -12.81
CA GLN A 51 32.68 -7.77 -13.84
C GLN A 51 31.92 -9.06 -14.18
N GLN A 52 32.60 -10.21 -14.22
CA GLN A 52 31.96 -11.51 -14.40
C GLN A 52 30.99 -11.83 -13.25
N CYS A 53 31.36 -11.52 -12.00
CA CYS A 53 30.46 -11.69 -10.86
C CYS A 53 29.18 -10.86 -11.03
N LEU A 54 29.33 -9.56 -11.35
CA LEU A 54 28.19 -8.67 -11.57
C LEU A 54 27.30 -9.17 -12.72
N SER A 55 27.89 -9.60 -13.84
CA SER A 55 27.13 -10.11 -14.99
C SER A 55 26.36 -11.38 -14.64
N THR A 56 26.98 -12.31 -13.92
CA THR A 56 26.36 -13.60 -13.55
C THR A 56 25.13 -13.37 -12.68
N VAL A 57 25.23 -12.50 -11.67
CA VAL A 57 24.10 -12.15 -10.80
C VAL A 57 23.00 -11.43 -11.58
N LYS A 58 23.35 -10.48 -12.46
CA LYS A 58 22.37 -9.78 -13.29
C LYS A 58 21.61 -10.73 -14.23
N GLU A 59 22.30 -11.71 -14.81
CA GLU A 59 21.66 -12.74 -15.64
C GLU A 59 20.72 -13.63 -14.83
N ALA A 60 21.14 -14.02 -13.62
CA ALA A 60 20.29 -14.80 -12.70
C ALA A 60 19.02 -14.03 -12.34
N ILE A 61 19.11 -12.75 -11.96
CA ILE A 61 17.95 -11.90 -11.65
C ILE A 61 17.01 -11.78 -12.85
N ARG A 62 17.54 -11.58 -14.06
CA ARG A 62 16.69 -11.50 -15.28
C ARG A 62 15.88 -12.77 -15.52
N SER A 63 16.36 -13.92 -15.04
CA SER A 63 15.67 -15.21 -15.21
C SER A 63 14.64 -15.52 -14.12
N SER A 64 14.83 -15.01 -12.90
CA SER A 64 14.10 -15.44 -11.70
C SER A 64 13.46 -14.31 -10.89
N ASP A 65 13.74 -13.05 -11.24
CA ASP A 65 13.39 -11.81 -10.53
C ASP A 65 13.98 -11.65 -9.11
N VAL A 66 14.52 -12.72 -8.51
CA VAL A 66 15.21 -12.70 -7.21
C VAL A 66 16.35 -13.71 -7.20
N CYS A 67 17.47 -13.32 -6.62
CA CYS A 67 18.69 -14.10 -6.66
C CYS A 67 19.45 -13.98 -5.34
N GLU A 68 19.83 -15.12 -4.77
CA GLU A 68 20.84 -15.19 -3.72
C GLU A 68 22.25 -15.11 -4.35
N VAL A 69 23.03 -14.11 -3.97
CA VAL A 69 24.33 -13.84 -4.58
C VAL A 69 25.34 -14.94 -4.27
N GLN A 70 25.29 -15.53 -3.07
CA GLN A 70 26.21 -16.60 -2.66
C GLN A 70 26.10 -17.83 -3.58
N SER A 71 24.90 -18.39 -3.68
CA SER A 71 24.60 -19.56 -4.51
C SER A 71 24.91 -19.32 -5.99
N THR A 72 24.68 -18.09 -6.46
CA THR A 72 24.90 -17.71 -7.87
C THR A 72 26.36 -17.56 -8.23
N LEU A 73 27.19 -17.08 -7.30
CA LEU A 73 28.63 -16.92 -7.51
C LEU A 73 29.45 -18.16 -7.14
N GLN A 74 28.86 -19.14 -6.44
CA GLN A 74 29.52 -20.39 -6.07
C GLN A 74 30.26 -21.08 -7.24
N PRO A 75 29.73 -21.14 -8.48
CA PRO A 75 30.42 -21.77 -9.61
C PRO A 75 31.73 -21.08 -10.01
N LEU A 76 31.95 -19.83 -9.61
CA LEU A 76 33.19 -19.10 -9.89
C LEU A 76 34.34 -19.51 -8.97
N GLY A 77 34.06 -20.29 -7.91
CA GLY A 77 35.08 -20.82 -7.00
C GLY A 77 35.81 -19.75 -6.19
N VAL A 78 35.22 -18.56 -6.04
CA VAL A 78 35.77 -17.46 -5.25
C VAL A 78 35.28 -17.61 -3.80
N PRO A 79 36.17 -17.58 -2.80
CA PRO A 79 35.79 -17.73 -1.39
C PRO A 79 35.26 -16.41 -0.82
N PHE A 80 34.09 -15.97 -1.28
CA PHE A 80 33.44 -14.76 -0.76
C PHE A 80 32.98 -14.96 0.68
N GLU A 81 33.19 -13.95 1.51
CA GLU A 81 32.52 -13.84 2.81
C GLU A 81 31.28 -12.94 2.69
N ASP A 82 30.36 -13.04 3.66
CA ASP A 82 29.13 -12.24 3.72
C ASP A 82 29.31 -10.73 3.44
N PRO A 83 30.30 -10.02 4.03
CA PRO A 83 30.50 -8.60 3.73
C PRO A 83 30.87 -8.34 2.26
N ASP A 84 31.57 -9.26 1.58
CA ASP A 84 31.83 -9.13 0.15
C ASP A 84 30.56 -9.30 -0.68
N LEU A 85 29.72 -10.26 -0.30
CA LEU A 85 28.46 -10.56 -0.97
C LEU A 85 27.46 -9.40 -0.82
N ILE A 86 27.40 -8.77 0.36
CA ILE A 86 26.61 -7.57 0.60
C ILE A 86 27.10 -6.42 -0.29
N GLU A 87 28.41 -6.15 -0.34
CA GLU A 87 28.96 -5.07 -1.19
C GLU A 87 28.67 -5.32 -2.68
N ILE A 88 28.75 -6.57 -3.13
CA ILE A 88 28.36 -6.96 -4.50
C ILE A 88 26.86 -6.69 -4.73
N SER A 89 26.01 -7.09 -3.78
CA SER A 89 24.55 -6.92 -3.85
C SER A 89 24.17 -5.44 -3.95
N GLU A 90 24.72 -4.61 -3.06
CA GLU A 90 24.54 -3.16 -3.05
C GLU A 90 25.04 -2.52 -4.35
N LYS A 91 26.18 -2.98 -4.88
CA LYS A 91 26.71 -2.45 -6.13
C LYS A 91 25.80 -2.73 -7.32
N ILE A 92 25.18 -3.91 -7.35
CA ILE A 92 24.23 -4.29 -8.39
C ILE A 92 22.97 -3.46 -8.28
N ALA A 93 22.37 -3.35 -7.09
CA ALA A 93 21.19 -2.52 -6.85
C ALA A 93 21.44 -1.05 -7.20
N ALA A 94 22.61 -0.50 -6.87
CA ALA A 94 22.98 0.87 -7.23
C ALA A 94 23.22 1.08 -8.74
N SER A 95 23.42 0.00 -9.51
CA SER A 95 23.72 0.08 -10.94
C SER A 95 22.48 0.14 -11.84
N GLU A 96 21.33 -0.31 -11.35
CA GLU A 96 20.07 -0.41 -12.08
C GLU A 96 18.91 0.02 -11.16
N SER A 97 18.14 1.04 -11.55
CA SER A 97 17.11 1.63 -10.69
C SER A 97 15.94 0.68 -10.35
N GLU A 98 15.76 -0.38 -11.13
CA GLU A 98 14.72 -1.39 -10.97
C GLU A 98 15.14 -2.56 -10.08
N LEU A 99 16.37 -2.54 -9.56
CA LEU A 99 16.93 -3.57 -8.69
C LEU A 99 17.06 -3.07 -7.26
N GLN A 100 16.79 -3.96 -6.32
CA GLN A 100 16.88 -3.74 -4.89
C GLN A 100 17.75 -4.84 -4.27
N CYS A 101 18.33 -4.58 -3.11
CA CYS A 101 19.08 -5.57 -2.35
C CYS A 101 18.53 -5.70 -0.92
N SER A 102 18.65 -6.90 -0.39
CA SER A 102 18.34 -7.28 1.00
C SER A 102 19.45 -8.23 1.48
N GLY A 103 20.40 -7.70 2.24
CA GLY A 103 21.60 -8.46 2.64
C GLY A 103 22.34 -9.05 1.43
N THR A 104 22.39 -10.38 1.34
CA THR A 104 23.04 -11.16 0.26
C THR A 104 22.11 -11.48 -0.92
N HIS A 105 20.88 -10.95 -0.91
CA HIS A 105 19.89 -11.13 -1.96
C HIS A 105 19.74 -9.87 -2.80
N VAL A 106 19.48 -10.06 -4.09
CA VAL A 106 19.12 -8.99 -5.02
C VAL A 106 17.84 -9.38 -5.75
N PHE A 107 16.90 -8.45 -5.85
CA PHE A 107 15.61 -8.68 -6.49
C PHE A 107 15.17 -7.49 -7.35
N SER A 108 14.33 -7.76 -8.33
CA SER A 108 13.74 -6.75 -9.20
C SER A 108 12.41 -6.25 -8.65
N ASP A 109 12.06 -4.99 -8.93
CA ASP A 109 10.73 -4.42 -8.68
C ASP A 109 9.58 -5.22 -9.32
N ARG A 110 9.89 -6.11 -10.27
CA ARG A 110 8.95 -7.09 -10.81
C ARG A 110 8.35 -8.00 -9.74
N ILE A 111 9.11 -8.36 -8.71
CA ILE A 111 8.60 -9.20 -7.61
C ILE A 111 7.54 -8.44 -6.80
N ILE A 112 7.76 -7.15 -6.58
CA ILE A 112 6.84 -6.23 -5.91
C ILE A 112 5.56 -6.12 -6.74
N THR A 113 5.70 -5.88 -8.04
CA THR A 113 4.56 -5.80 -8.97
C THR A 113 3.73 -7.08 -8.95
N LYS A 114 4.38 -8.25 -9.05
CA LYS A 114 3.70 -9.55 -9.00
C LYS A 114 3.00 -9.80 -7.67
N ALA A 115 3.63 -9.45 -6.54
CA ALA A 115 3.02 -9.59 -5.22
C ALA A 115 1.74 -8.76 -5.14
N ILE A 116 1.78 -7.50 -5.57
CA ILE A 116 0.61 -6.61 -5.59
C ILE A 116 -0.50 -7.14 -6.51
N GLU A 117 -0.16 -7.62 -7.71
CA GLU A 117 -1.14 -8.23 -8.63
C GLU A 117 -1.83 -9.44 -8.00
N ARG A 118 -1.08 -10.31 -7.31
CA ARG A 118 -1.63 -11.49 -6.60
C ARG A 118 -2.50 -11.11 -5.41
N LEU A 119 -2.30 -9.93 -4.85
CA LEU A 119 -3.12 -9.40 -3.77
C LEU A 119 -4.40 -8.71 -4.27
N GLY A 120 -4.62 -8.57 -5.58
CA GLY A 120 -5.78 -7.87 -6.16
C GLY A 120 -7.12 -8.30 -5.57
N ASP A 121 -7.41 -9.61 -5.53
CA ASP A 121 -8.67 -10.12 -4.97
C ASP A 121 -8.82 -9.84 -3.47
N ARG A 122 -7.70 -9.85 -2.72
CA ARG A 122 -7.69 -9.52 -1.28
C ARG A 122 -7.93 -8.02 -1.06
N ILE A 123 -7.30 -7.18 -1.86
CA ILE A 123 -7.50 -5.73 -1.87
C ILE A 123 -8.97 -5.40 -2.15
N ASP A 124 -9.54 -6.02 -3.18
CA ASP A 124 -10.94 -5.82 -3.57
C ASP A 124 -11.91 -6.27 -2.47
N SER A 125 -11.69 -7.48 -1.91
CA SER A 125 -12.51 -8.01 -0.82
C SER A 125 -12.47 -7.13 0.42
N TRP A 126 -11.27 -6.66 0.77
CA TRP A 126 -11.06 -5.78 1.93
C TRP A 126 -11.71 -4.41 1.73
N ALA A 127 -11.60 -3.82 0.54
CA ALA A 127 -12.27 -2.55 0.22
C ALA A 127 -13.79 -2.67 0.38
N HIS A 128 -14.39 -3.79 -0.06
CA HIS A 128 -15.81 -4.06 0.16
C HIS A 128 -16.18 -4.25 1.64
N GLU A 129 -15.34 -4.93 2.42
CA GLU A 129 -15.54 -5.09 3.87
C GLU A 129 -15.48 -3.75 4.59
N LEU A 130 -14.49 -2.91 4.27
CA LEU A 130 -14.36 -1.55 4.80
C LEU A 130 -15.59 -0.70 4.44
N MET A 131 -16.05 -0.74 3.19
CA MET A 131 -17.26 -0.03 2.79
C MET A 131 -18.49 -0.49 3.57
N THR A 132 -18.63 -1.82 3.77
CA THR A 132 -19.73 -2.41 4.53
C THR A 132 -19.72 -1.95 6.00
N LYS A 133 -18.54 -1.93 6.63
CA LYS A 133 -18.36 -1.41 8.00
C LYS A 133 -18.75 0.08 8.08
N LEU A 134 -18.28 0.89 7.14
CA LEU A 134 -18.58 2.32 7.08
C LEU A 134 -20.08 2.60 6.87
N GLU A 135 -20.76 1.82 6.03
CA GLU A 135 -22.21 1.88 5.89
C GLU A 135 -22.96 1.48 7.15
N GLN A 136 -22.51 0.42 7.82
CA GLN A 136 -23.12 -0.06 9.06
C GLN A 136 -23.02 1.01 10.16
N GLU A 137 -21.85 1.62 10.33
CA GLU A 137 -21.63 2.73 11.27
C GLU A 137 -22.50 3.95 10.95
N ARG A 138 -22.66 4.27 9.66
CA ARG A 138 -23.56 5.35 9.23
C ARG A 138 -25.02 5.04 9.59
N ARG A 139 -25.47 3.80 9.41
CA ARG A 139 -26.84 3.35 9.74
C ARG A 139 -27.08 3.32 11.25
N SER A 140 -26.11 2.89 12.06
CA SER A 140 -26.24 2.87 13.52
C SER A 140 -26.32 4.28 14.11
N THR A 141 -25.50 5.20 13.62
CA THR A 141 -25.50 6.61 14.06
C THR A 141 -26.83 7.30 13.69
N HIS A 142 -27.35 7.04 12.49
CA HIS A 142 -28.62 7.63 12.06
C HIS A 142 -29.84 7.08 12.84
N ARG A 143 -29.79 5.83 13.31
CA ARG A 143 -30.82 5.26 14.21
C ARG A 143 -30.81 5.90 15.59
N GLN A 144 -29.63 6.20 16.15
CA GLN A 144 -29.55 6.88 17.45
C GLN A 144 -30.12 8.30 17.39
N GLN A 145 -29.89 9.02 16.29
CA GLN A 145 -30.42 10.39 16.11
C GLN A 145 -31.96 10.40 15.90
N LYS A 146 -32.51 9.43 15.15
CA LYS A 146 -33.96 9.32 14.92
C LYS A 146 -34.76 8.94 16.17
N THR A 147 -34.15 8.28 17.15
CA THR A 147 -34.80 7.95 18.42
C THR A 147 -35.00 9.19 19.30
N VAL A 148 -34.14 10.21 19.15
CA VAL A 148 -34.24 11.49 19.89
C VAL A 148 -35.24 12.45 19.24
N GLU A 149 -35.40 12.42 17.90
CA GLU A 149 -36.38 13.28 17.19
C GLU A 149 -37.81 12.74 17.23
N ALA A 150 -38.01 11.42 17.28
CA ALA A 150 -39.35 10.81 17.37
C ALA A 150 -40.05 11.04 18.73
N GLU A 151 -39.31 11.47 19.75
CA GLU A 151 -39.86 11.82 21.06
C GLU A 151 -40.41 13.26 21.12
N ASN A 152 -40.19 14.05 20.07
CA ASN A 152 -40.40 15.51 20.09
C ASN A 152 -41.39 16.03 19.05
N ASP A 153 -42.22 15.18 18.45
CA ASP A 153 -43.22 15.66 17.51
C ASP A 153 -44.56 14.92 17.66
N TRP A 154 -45.57 15.71 18.09
CA TRP A 154 -47.02 15.47 18.15
C TRP A 154 -47.64 14.88 19.44
N GLY A 155 -48.08 15.77 20.33
CA GLY A 155 -49.12 15.49 21.32
C GLY A 155 -49.36 16.59 22.35
N GLU A 156 -50.23 17.56 22.05
CA GLU A 156 -50.78 18.50 23.02
C GLU A 156 -51.30 17.80 24.29
N THR A 157 -50.91 18.27 25.47
CA THR A 157 -51.78 18.21 26.65
C THR A 157 -51.73 19.54 27.41
N LYS A 158 -52.77 20.35 27.20
CA LYS A 158 -53.18 21.38 28.15
C LYS A 158 -53.68 20.71 29.44
N LYS A 159 -53.09 21.05 30.59
CA LYS A 159 -53.80 21.60 31.77
C LYS A 159 -52.85 21.73 32.98
N GLY A 160 -52.85 22.93 33.57
CA GLY A 160 -52.90 23.08 35.03
C GLY A 160 -51.59 23.36 35.77
N GLY A 161 -51.31 24.66 35.95
CA GLY A 161 -50.97 25.27 37.24
C GLY A 161 -49.69 24.86 37.97
N GLY A 162 -48.74 25.80 38.11
CA GLY A 162 -47.66 25.63 39.08
C GLY A 162 -46.50 26.61 38.94
N LYS A 163 -46.72 27.85 39.34
CA LYS A 163 -45.72 28.93 39.40
C LYS A 163 -44.65 28.61 40.46
N LYS A 164 -43.37 28.43 40.07
CA LYS A 164 -42.23 28.80 40.94
C LYS A 164 -40.99 29.18 40.15
N LYS A 165 -40.56 30.42 40.40
CA LYS A 165 -39.36 31.11 39.92
C LYS A 165 -38.09 30.26 40.13
N GLY A 166 -37.30 30.11 39.07
CA GLY A 166 -35.89 29.73 39.12
C GLY A 166 -35.12 30.68 38.19
N LYS A 167 -34.12 31.35 38.75
CA LYS A 167 -33.39 32.50 38.20
C LYS A 167 -32.05 32.00 37.65
N GLY A 168 -31.67 32.44 36.46
CA GLY A 168 -30.33 32.24 35.88
C GLY A 168 -30.45 31.83 34.42
N GLY A 169 -29.74 32.41 33.46
CA GLY A 169 -28.65 33.36 33.47
C GLY A 169 -28.06 33.26 32.07
N GLY A 170 -28.03 34.37 31.33
CA GLY A 170 -27.47 34.40 29.99
C GLY A 170 -26.00 34.04 30.00
N GLY A 171 -25.63 33.00 29.24
CA GLY A 171 -24.26 32.54 29.04
C GLY A 171 -24.05 32.25 27.57
N LYS A 172 -23.40 33.19 26.90
CA LYS A 172 -23.02 33.19 25.48
C LYS A 172 -21.81 32.28 25.28
N GLY A 173 -21.88 31.41 24.28
CA GLY A 173 -20.71 30.87 23.57
C GLY A 173 -19.84 29.86 24.33
N GLY A 174 -20.13 28.58 24.12
CA GLY A 174 -19.23 27.48 24.45
C GLY A 174 -19.26 26.45 23.32
N LYS A 175 -18.52 26.73 22.23
CA LYS A 175 -18.14 25.70 21.25
C LYS A 175 -17.38 24.62 22.01
N SER A 176 -18.00 23.48 22.24
CA SER A 176 -17.32 22.28 22.70
C SER A 176 -17.95 21.06 22.02
N SER A 177 -17.20 20.54 21.04
CA SER A 177 -17.20 19.17 20.51
C SER A 177 -16.44 19.21 19.18
N GLY A 178 -15.48 18.34 18.88
CA GLY A 178 -14.35 17.85 19.68
C GLY A 178 -13.08 18.22 18.88
N ALA A 179 -11.93 18.47 19.52
CA ALA A 179 -10.83 17.49 19.52
C ALA A 179 -10.81 16.65 18.24
N SER A 180 -10.10 17.07 17.18
CA SER A 180 -8.68 16.72 17.00
C SER A 180 -8.31 15.41 17.70
N ARG A 181 -8.09 14.39 16.85
CA ARG A 181 -7.38 13.12 17.07
C ARG A 181 -8.27 11.90 16.83
N GLU A 182 -8.20 11.42 15.60
CA GLU A 182 -7.71 10.07 15.35
C GLU A 182 -7.13 10.06 13.94
N GLU A 183 -5.84 10.41 13.91
CA GLU A 183 -4.86 9.79 13.01
C GLU A 183 -5.21 8.30 12.95
N SER A 184 -5.96 7.91 11.91
CA SER A 184 -6.48 6.56 11.80
C SER A 184 -5.26 5.68 11.59
N ALA A 185 -4.91 4.97 12.66
CA ALA A 185 -3.81 4.03 12.70
C ALA A 185 -3.83 3.17 11.43
N PRO A 186 -2.67 2.92 10.78
CA PRO A 186 -2.63 2.02 9.66
C PRO A 186 -3.05 0.66 10.18
N THR A 187 -4.28 0.23 9.84
CA THR A 187 -4.92 -1.01 10.32
C THR A 187 -4.28 -2.26 9.68
N PHE A 188 -3.08 -2.11 9.12
CA PHE A 188 -2.60 -2.88 7.99
C PHE A 188 -1.27 -3.62 8.26
N VAL A 189 -0.44 -3.10 9.17
CA VAL A 189 0.97 -3.53 9.29
C VAL A 189 1.12 -4.99 9.75
N GLY A 190 0.15 -5.55 10.49
CA GLY A 190 0.19 -6.96 10.91
C GLY A 190 -0.41 -7.97 9.93
N THR A 191 -1.30 -7.55 9.02
CA THR A 191 -1.96 -8.43 8.04
C THR A 191 -1.22 -8.50 6.71
N LEU A 192 -0.45 -7.46 6.38
CA LEU A 192 0.25 -7.35 5.11
C LEU A 192 1.30 -8.44 4.91
N GLU A 193 2.11 -8.71 5.93
CA GLU A 193 3.15 -9.74 5.86
C GLU A 193 2.54 -11.13 5.58
N GLU A 194 1.48 -11.50 6.30
CA GLU A 194 0.73 -12.74 6.05
C GLU A 194 0.14 -12.79 4.63
N TRP A 195 -0.38 -11.66 4.14
CA TRP A 195 -0.93 -11.56 2.80
C TRP A 195 0.14 -11.79 1.74
N ILE A 196 1.30 -11.15 1.89
CA ILE A 196 2.43 -11.30 0.95
C ILE A 196 3.00 -12.72 1.03
N ALA A 197 3.22 -13.27 2.22
CA ALA A 197 3.68 -14.64 2.41
C ALA A 197 2.73 -15.66 1.75
N SER A 198 1.41 -15.42 1.83
CA SER A 198 0.40 -16.26 1.19
C SER A 198 0.49 -16.29 -0.35
N THR A 199 1.16 -15.32 -0.99
CA THR A 199 1.25 -15.26 -2.46
C THR A 199 2.25 -16.26 -3.04
N SER A 200 3.17 -16.79 -2.20
CA SER A 200 4.32 -17.62 -2.59
C SER A 200 5.22 -17.02 -3.68
N VAL A 201 5.13 -15.71 -3.94
CA VAL A 201 5.95 -15.00 -4.95
C VAL A 201 7.24 -14.48 -4.32
N VAL A 202 7.19 -14.11 -3.05
CA VAL A 202 8.28 -13.45 -2.32
C VAL A 202 8.94 -14.46 -1.39
N PRO A 203 10.24 -14.76 -1.57
CA PRO A 203 11.01 -15.56 -0.63
C PRO A 203 11.04 -14.94 0.78
N GLU A 204 11.17 -15.78 1.80
CA GLU A 204 11.15 -15.36 3.21
C GLU A 204 12.30 -14.40 3.52
N GLU A 205 13.45 -14.60 2.86
CA GLU A 205 14.68 -13.85 3.05
C GLU A 205 14.58 -12.37 2.68
N ILE A 206 13.62 -12.01 1.82
CA ILE A 206 13.39 -10.63 1.38
C ILE A 206 11.99 -10.12 1.76
N LEU A 207 11.24 -10.90 2.54
CA LEU A 207 9.83 -10.61 2.85
C LEU A 207 9.69 -9.26 3.57
N GLU A 208 10.52 -8.99 4.57
CA GLU A 208 10.48 -7.75 5.35
C GLU A 208 10.67 -6.51 4.46
N ASP A 209 11.70 -6.52 3.60
CA ASP A 209 11.97 -5.42 2.67
C ASP A 209 10.86 -5.24 1.63
N VAL A 210 10.26 -6.34 1.16
CA VAL A 210 9.15 -6.27 0.21
C VAL A 210 7.88 -5.75 0.89
N VAL A 211 7.59 -6.17 2.13
CA VAL A 211 6.46 -5.68 2.94
C VAL A 211 6.54 -4.16 3.11
N GLU A 212 7.72 -3.64 3.47
CA GLU A 212 7.93 -2.19 3.63
C GLU A 212 7.63 -1.42 2.34
N ARG A 213 8.06 -1.97 1.19
CA ARG A 213 7.89 -1.32 -0.13
C ARG A 213 6.49 -1.44 -0.71
N VAL A 214 5.80 -2.53 -0.40
CA VAL A 214 4.45 -2.81 -0.89
C VAL A 214 3.40 -2.05 -0.09
N GLY A 215 3.66 -1.76 1.19
CA GLY A 215 2.69 -1.17 2.11
C GLY A 215 1.96 0.06 1.56
N THR A 216 2.71 1.07 1.12
CA THR A 216 2.14 2.31 0.58
C THR A 216 1.35 2.09 -0.71
N GLN A 217 1.81 1.17 -1.57
CA GLN A 217 1.14 0.87 -2.84
C GLN A 217 -0.19 0.16 -2.64
N ILE A 218 -0.30 -0.71 -1.62
CA ILE A 218 -1.58 -1.35 -1.30
C ILE A 218 -2.54 -0.33 -0.67
N ASP A 219 -2.06 0.53 0.22
CA ASP A 219 -2.90 1.59 0.79
C ASP A 219 -3.52 2.48 -0.30
N ASP A 220 -2.72 2.86 -1.30
CA ASP A 220 -3.20 3.63 -2.45
C ASP A 220 -4.21 2.86 -3.30
N LYS A 221 -3.98 1.56 -3.54
CA LYS A 221 -4.93 0.70 -4.26
C LYS A 221 -6.25 0.52 -3.51
N ILE A 222 -6.22 0.31 -2.20
CA ILE A 222 -7.43 0.21 -1.37
C ILE A 222 -8.21 1.52 -1.46
N ARG A 223 -7.53 2.67 -1.38
CA ARG A 223 -8.16 3.99 -1.48
C ARG A 223 -8.81 4.20 -2.85
N GLU A 224 -8.12 3.83 -3.93
CA GLU A 224 -8.65 3.87 -5.29
C GLU A 224 -9.92 3.01 -5.40
N ARG A 225 -9.87 1.76 -4.94
CA ARG A 225 -11.03 0.86 -4.93
C ARG A 225 -12.19 1.37 -4.10
N LEU A 226 -11.94 1.95 -2.93
CA LEU A 226 -12.99 2.58 -2.13
C LEU A 226 -13.65 3.74 -2.88
N ALA A 227 -12.87 4.58 -3.57
CA ALA A 227 -13.41 5.66 -4.38
C ALA A 227 -14.27 5.15 -5.54
N GLU A 228 -13.85 4.07 -6.21
CA GLU A 228 -14.63 3.40 -7.25
C GLU A 228 -15.96 2.85 -6.71
N ILE A 229 -15.94 2.18 -5.56
CA ILE A 229 -17.14 1.64 -4.90
C ILE A 229 -18.12 2.78 -4.57
N VAL A 230 -17.62 3.88 -4.00
CA VAL A 230 -18.45 5.05 -3.66
C VAL A 230 -19.06 5.66 -4.92
N ALA A 231 -18.27 5.84 -5.99
CA ALA A 231 -18.77 6.37 -7.26
C ALA A 231 -19.85 5.47 -7.89
N ALA A 232 -19.63 4.14 -7.86
CA ALA A 232 -20.61 3.16 -8.34
C ALA A 232 -21.93 3.24 -7.56
N GLN A 233 -21.88 3.37 -6.23
CA GLN A 233 -23.06 3.53 -5.40
C GLN A 233 -23.82 4.84 -5.69
N GLN A 234 -23.11 5.96 -5.83
CA GLN A 234 -23.73 7.24 -6.16
C GLN A 234 -24.42 7.20 -7.52
N ASN A 235 -23.78 6.59 -8.52
CA ASN A 235 -24.37 6.41 -9.84
C ASN A 235 -25.62 5.51 -9.78
N ALA A 236 -25.54 4.37 -9.06
CA ALA A 236 -26.68 3.48 -8.87
C ALA A 236 -27.86 4.20 -8.17
N ALA A 237 -27.58 5.01 -7.14
CA ALA A 237 -28.59 5.81 -6.45
C ALA A 237 -29.23 6.85 -7.39
N ALA A 238 -28.43 7.57 -8.19
CA ALA A 238 -28.93 8.55 -9.16
C ALA A 238 -29.82 7.89 -10.23
N GLN A 239 -29.44 6.72 -10.75
CA GLN A 239 -30.25 5.96 -11.70
C GLN A 239 -31.57 5.48 -11.07
N SER A 240 -31.52 5.00 -9.82
CA SER A 240 -32.72 4.58 -9.08
C SER A 240 -33.69 5.75 -8.85
N GLN A 241 -33.17 6.92 -8.45
CA GLN A 241 -33.97 8.14 -8.30
C GLN A 241 -34.62 8.57 -9.62
N LYS A 242 -33.87 8.60 -10.73
CA LYS A 242 -34.40 8.91 -12.05
C LYS A 242 -35.52 7.95 -12.46
N LYS A 243 -35.34 6.64 -12.23
CA LYS A 243 -36.37 5.62 -12.52
C LYS A 243 -37.63 5.83 -11.67
N SER A 244 -37.46 6.11 -10.36
CA SER A 244 -38.59 6.36 -9.45
C SER A 244 -39.38 7.61 -9.85
N LEU A 245 -38.70 8.67 -10.28
CA LEU A 245 -39.31 9.92 -10.74
C LEU A 245 -40.10 9.70 -12.03
N ALA A 246 -39.54 8.95 -12.98
CA ALA A 246 -40.24 8.59 -14.22
C ALA A 246 -41.51 7.77 -13.95
N GLN A 247 -41.46 6.82 -13.01
CA GLN A 247 -42.63 6.05 -12.59
C GLN A 247 -43.69 6.92 -11.91
N LEU A 248 -43.27 7.88 -11.07
CA LEU A 248 -44.20 8.82 -10.43
C LEU A 248 -44.88 9.72 -11.46
N GLN A 249 -44.13 10.25 -12.42
CA GLN A 249 -44.68 11.05 -13.53
C GLN A 249 -45.72 10.26 -14.34
N GLN A 250 -45.42 9.00 -14.68
CA GLN A 250 -46.35 8.13 -15.40
C GLN A 250 -47.66 7.91 -14.60
N LYS A 251 -47.55 7.64 -13.29
CA LYS A 251 -48.73 7.47 -12.43
C LYS A 251 -49.57 8.75 -12.33
N ALA A 252 -48.93 9.90 -12.21
CA ALA A 252 -49.62 11.19 -12.17
C ALA A 252 -50.37 11.48 -13.48
N GLN A 253 -49.76 11.22 -14.63
CA GLN A 253 -50.41 11.35 -15.93
C GLN A 253 -51.60 10.41 -16.10
N SER A 254 -51.45 9.14 -15.67
CA SER A 254 -52.55 8.17 -15.69
C SER A 254 -53.70 8.57 -14.79
N LEU A 255 -53.41 9.09 -13.59
CA LEU A 255 -54.42 9.57 -12.66
C LEU A 255 -55.17 10.76 -13.25
N TYR A 256 -54.44 11.72 -13.83
CA TYR A 256 -55.03 12.87 -14.50
C TYR A 256 -55.97 12.44 -15.65
N ALA A 257 -55.53 11.53 -16.53
CA ALA A 257 -56.37 10.99 -17.60
C ALA A 257 -57.63 10.27 -17.05
N SER A 258 -57.49 9.55 -15.94
CA SER A 258 -58.62 8.90 -15.26
C SER A 258 -59.60 9.92 -14.68
N MET A 259 -59.11 11.04 -14.14
CA MET A 259 -59.97 12.13 -13.65
C MET A 259 -60.71 12.83 -14.79
N CYS A 260 -60.03 13.13 -15.90
CA CYS A 260 -60.68 13.75 -17.08
C CYS A 260 -61.76 12.84 -17.68
N THR A 261 -61.51 11.53 -17.75
CA THR A 261 -62.52 10.58 -18.23
C THR A 261 -63.69 10.46 -17.26
N PHE A 262 -63.43 10.45 -15.95
CA PHE A 262 -64.48 10.51 -14.93
C PHE A 262 -65.32 11.80 -15.04
N GLU A 263 -64.68 12.96 -15.18
CA GLU A 263 -65.35 14.25 -15.34
C GLU A 263 -66.24 14.25 -16.60
N ALA A 264 -65.71 13.78 -17.73
CA ALA A 264 -66.48 13.65 -18.97
C ALA A 264 -67.67 12.69 -18.83
N ALA A 265 -67.51 11.58 -18.10
CA ALA A 265 -68.62 10.67 -17.82
C ALA A 265 -69.66 11.31 -16.89
N SER A 266 -69.23 12.02 -15.84
CA SER A 266 -70.12 12.66 -14.87
C SER A 266 -70.95 13.81 -15.46
N SER A 267 -70.39 14.55 -16.42
CA SER A 267 -71.08 15.62 -17.16
C SER A 267 -72.01 15.11 -18.26
N SER A 268 -71.99 13.81 -18.55
CA SER A 268 -72.86 13.19 -19.56
C SER A 268 -74.21 12.72 -19.03
N PHE A 269 -74.43 12.79 -17.70
CA PHE A 269 -75.73 12.51 -17.12
C PHE A 269 -76.65 13.75 -17.25
N PRO A 270 -77.85 13.61 -17.83
CA PRO A 270 -78.84 14.68 -17.82
C PRO A 270 -79.39 14.88 -16.40
N ASP A 271 -79.67 16.14 -16.03
CA ASP A 271 -80.33 16.54 -14.77
C ASP A 271 -81.66 15.80 -14.54
#